data_AF-A0A327W565-F1
#
_entry.id   AF-A0A327W565-F1
#
_cell.length_a   1.000
_cell.length_b   1.000
_cell.length_c   1.000
_cell.angle_alpha   90.00
_cell.angle_beta   90.00
_cell.angle_gamma   90.00
#
_symmetry.space_group_name_H-M   'P 1'
#
loop_
_entity.id
_entity.type
_entity.pdbx_description
1 polymer ?
#
loop_
_entity_poly.entity_id
_entity_poly.type
_entity_poly.pdbx_seq_one_letter_code
_entity_poly.pdbx_strand_id
1 'polypeptide(L)'
;MYKFCIIIFVALISFKCRPSQKNIKEGLTGNVLSVTHFNILFAQDMSNRVNPQRYQRPLNDVDILSIFTSNLYPTILRFKRTEYQQDKLTIDFINKGLINQYGVNTDKLFIDFGRFSNQNERISYIMGRDSVRGTLKNDIDEMRMEFSRVNNLAVGQNTGSDIWSYFNQGIDERRVLLPEKTVKYQRNSYVNNYRNILILVTDGYIEAGIYNKGVDLSQKSINQFRNAFLASREQDMQLFLEKHKQFQIKPVNNEYLSNLEILVMELYDRSLSSGGAATKHPTDMEIIKLLWTNWLQQSKVKRFELHPYASSKDEAEKIVLHFLGIPKV
;
A
#
# COMPACT_ATOMS: atom_id res chain seq x y z
N MET A 1 -62.41 -61.32 -66.39
CA MET A 1 -61.44 -61.88 -65.43
C MET A 1 -60.89 -60.73 -64.58
N TYR A 2 -61.07 -60.86 -63.26
CA TYR A 2 -60.42 -60.18 -62.11
C TYR A 2 -60.09 -58.68 -62.24
N LYS A 3 -60.93 -57.75 -61.75
CA LYS A 3 -61.03 -57.24 -60.36
C LYS A 3 -59.68 -57.13 -59.64
N PHE A 4 -59.14 -55.91 -59.59
CA PHE A 4 -58.12 -55.52 -58.62
C PHE A 4 -58.66 -54.35 -57.77
N CYS A 5 -59.08 -54.69 -56.55
CA CYS A 5 -59.22 -53.77 -55.44
C CYS A 5 -57.83 -53.58 -54.82
N ILE A 6 -57.37 -52.34 -54.63
CA ILE A 6 -56.35 -52.04 -53.62
C ILE A 6 -56.89 -50.94 -52.72
N ILE A 7 -56.86 -51.27 -51.44
CA ILE A 7 -57.46 -50.63 -50.29
C ILE A 7 -56.58 -49.44 -49.88
N ILE A 8 -57.19 -48.26 -49.76
CA ILE A 8 -56.59 -47.08 -49.15
C ILE A 8 -56.61 -47.29 -47.63
N PHE A 9 -55.44 -47.45 -47.02
CA PHE A 9 -55.29 -47.52 -45.57
C PHE A 9 -55.17 -46.09 -45.01
N VAL A 10 -56.27 -45.56 -44.50
CA VAL A 10 -56.30 -44.31 -43.73
C VAL A 10 -55.91 -44.65 -42.29
N ALA A 11 -54.65 -44.42 -41.94
CA ALA A 11 -54.19 -44.45 -40.55
C ALA A 11 -54.35 -43.05 -39.93
N LEU A 12 -55.53 -42.82 -39.33
CA LEU A 12 -55.76 -41.76 -38.34
C LEU A 12 -55.07 -42.17 -37.03
N ILE A 13 -53.86 -41.65 -36.78
CA ILE A 13 -53.23 -41.73 -35.46
C ILE A 13 -53.18 -40.32 -34.86
N SER A 14 -54.21 -40.08 -34.06
CA SER A 14 -54.30 -39.21 -32.89
C SER A 14 -53.01 -38.53 -32.43
N PHE A 15 -52.96 -37.21 -32.61
CA PHE A 15 -52.12 -36.28 -31.87
C PHE A 15 -52.43 -36.39 -30.37
N LYS A 16 -51.64 -37.18 -29.62
CA LYS A 16 -51.44 -36.91 -28.19
C LYS A 16 -50.45 -35.77 -28.06
N CYS A 17 -50.98 -34.58 -27.80
CA CYS A 17 -50.22 -33.42 -27.37
C CYS A 17 -49.51 -33.78 -26.05
N ARG A 18 -48.24 -34.22 -26.15
CA ARG A 18 -47.33 -34.22 -25.00
C ARG A 18 -47.19 -32.75 -24.59
N PRO A 19 -47.45 -32.35 -23.33
CA PRO A 19 -47.08 -31.02 -22.90
C PRO A 19 -45.58 -30.91 -23.15
N SER A 20 -45.19 -29.97 -24.01
CA SER A 20 -43.83 -29.53 -24.14
C SER A 20 -43.35 -29.24 -22.72
N GLN A 21 -42.45 -30.09 -22.22
CA GLN A 21 -41.60 -29.69 -21.12
C GLN A 21 -40.93 -28.41 -21.61
N LYS A 22 -41.44 -27.28 -21.14
CA LYS A 22 -40.66 -26.06 -21.02
C LYS A 22 -39.41 -26.52 -20.29
N ASN A 23 -38.34 -26.73 -21.05
CA ASN A 23 -37.00 -26.67 -20.52
C ASN A 23 -36.95 -25.31 -19.84
N ILE A 24 -37.17 -25.33 -18.53
CA ILE A 24 -36.74 -24.28 -17.64
C ILE A 24 -35.26 -24.17 -17.97
N LYS A 25 -34.90 -23.15 -18.75
CA LYS A 25 -33.51 -22.74 -18.85
C LYS A 25 -33.14 -22.43 -17.41
N GLU A 26 -32.48 -23.38 -16.76
CA GLU A 26 -31.66 -23.10 -15.59
C GLU A 26 -30.80 -21.90 -16.00
N GLY A 27 -31.16 -20.74 -15.50
CA GLY A 27 -30.44 -19.51 -15.75
C GLY A 27 -29.10 -19.67 -15.06
N LEU A 28 -28.12 -20.15 -15.83
CA LEU A 28 -26.71 -20.25 -15.47
C LEU A 28 -26.29 -19.01 -14.69
N THR A 29 -26.14 -19.16 -13.37
CA THR A 29 -25.68 -18.11 -12.49
C THR A 29 -24.23 -17.80 -12.85
N GLY A 30 -24.01 -16.63 -13.44
CA GLY A 30 -22.67 -16.11 -13.67
C GLY A 30 -21.86 -15.99 -12.41
N ASN A 31 -20.56 -16.25 -12.49
CA ASN A 31 -19.66 -16.02 -11.37
C ASN A 31 -19.38 -14.53 -11.21
N VAL A 32 -19.26 -14.08 -9.97
CA VAL A 32 -18.66 -12.79 -9.64
C VAL A 32 -17.16 -12.99 -9.54
N LEU A 33 -16.42 -12.40 -10.47
CA LEU A 33 -14.97 -12.45 -10.53
C LEU A 33 -14.39 -11.14 -9.98
N SER A 34 -13.51 -11.27 -8.99
CA SER A 34 -12.81 -10.15 -8.37
C SER A 34 -11.42 -10.02 -8.99
N VAL A 35 -11.08 -8.82 -9.46
CA VAL A 35 -9.73 -8.45 -9.90
C VAL A 35 -9.20 -7.43 -8.92
N THR A 36 -8.12 -7.76 -8.20
CA THR A 36 -7.51 -6.84 -7.23
C THR A 36 -6.32 -6.14 -7.86
N HIS A 37 -6.30 -4.81 -7.90
CA HIS A 37 -5.17 -3.98 -8.33
C HIS A 37 -4.40 -3.43 -7.13
N PHE A 38 -3.15 -3.07 -7.31
CA PHE A 38 -2.37 -2.38 -6.29
C PHE A 38 -2.58 -0.87 -6.38
N ASN A 39 -2.86 -0.23 -5.25
CA ASN A 39 -2.76 1.21 -5.09
C ASN A 39 -1.68 1.48 -4.05
N ILE A 40 -0.48 1.85 -4.52
CA ILE A 40 0.72 1.95 -3.70
C ILE A 40 1.08 3.42 -3.52
N LEU A 41 1.16 3.82 -2.26
CA LEU A 41 1.59 5.12 -1.82
C LEU A 41 2.95 4.97 -1.18
N PHE A 42 3.92 5.76 -1.63
CA PHE A 42 5.22 5.88 -1.00
C PHE A 42 5.28 7.23 -0.31
N ALA A 43 5.35 7.26 1.01
CA ALA A 43 5.44 8.49 1.78
C ALA A 43 6.72 8.53 2.60
N GLN A 44 7.38 9.67 2.56
CA GLN A 44 8.63 9.90 3.27
C GLN A 44 8.46 10.93 4.38
N ASP A 45 9.00 10.59 5.53
CA ASP A 45 9.30 11.53 6.61
C ASP A 45 10.58 12.32 6.26
N MET A 46 10.39 13.59 5.89
CA MET A 46 11.45 14.52 5.49
C MET A 46 12.03 15.32 6.67
N SER A 47 11.88 14.85 7.90
CA SER A 47 12.53 15.43 9.07
C SER A 47 14.06 15.30 9.00
N ASN A 48 14.75 15.56 10.11
CA ASN A 48 16.22 15.46 10.21
C ASN A 48 16.82 14.13 9.75
N ARG A 49 16.02 13.06 9.58
CA ARG A 49 16.46 11.75 9.09
C ARG A 49 17.03 11.74 7.68
N VAL A 50 16.70 12.74 6.87
CA VAL A 50 17.29 12.86 5.52
C VAL A 50 18.75 13.31 5.56
N ASN A 51 19.22 13.83 6.70
CA ASN A 51 20.62 14.24 6.86
C ASN A 51 21.52 13.02 7.18
N PRO A 52 22.41 12.62 6.24
CA PRO A 52 23.24 11.42 6.39
C PRO A 52 24.30 11.54 7.48
N GLN A 53 24.65 12.76 7.91
CA GLN A 53 25.59 12.97 9.01
C GLN A 53 24.95 12.67 10.38
N ARG A 54 23.65 12.91 10.51
CA ARG A 54 22.89 12.66 11.74
C ARG A 54 22.33 11.25 11.80
N TYR A 55 21.98 10.70 10.64
CA TYR A 55 21.40 9.37 10.51
C TYR A 55 22.18 8.57 9.48
N GLN A 56 23.21 7.88 9.97
CA GLN A 56 23.98 6.97 9.15
C GLN A 56 23.16 5.70 8.92
N ARG A 57 22.86 5.43 7.65
CA ARG A 57 22.09 4.27 7.23
C ARG A 57 22.60 3.74 5.89
N PRO A 58 22.48 2.42 5.63
CA PRO A 58 22.99 1.82 4.40
C PRO A 58 22.27 2.29 3.15
N LEU A 59 20.98 2.63 3.26
CA LEU A 59 20.12 3.05 2.15
C LEU A 59 19.51 4.41 2.44
N ASN A 60 19.49 5.28 1.44
CA ASN A 60 18.69 6.51 1.51
C ASN A 60 17.26 6.25 0.97
N ASP A 61 16.37 7.22 1.12
CA ASP A 61 14.96 7.06 0.72
C ASP A 61 14.80 6.92 -0.81
N VAL A 62 15.72 7.49 -1.59
CA VAL A 62 15.75 7.33 -3.06
C VAL A 62 16.15 5.91 -3.44
N ASP A 63 17.07 5.26 -2.70
CA ASP A 63 17.40 3.85 -2.88
C ASP A 63 16.18 2.96 -2.61
N ILE A 64 15.42 3.22 -1.54
CA ILE A 64 14.22 2.44 -1.18
C ILE A 64 13.14 2.59 -2.25
N LEU A 65 12.86 3.82 -2.70
CA LEU A 65 11.96 4.06 -3.83
C LEU A 65 12.43 3.31 -5.08
N SER A 66 13.74 3.32 -5.34
CA SER A 66 14.34 2.67 -6.50
C SER A 66 14.13 1.16 -6.49
N ILE A 67 14.29 0.50 -5.33
CA ILE A 67 14.07 -0.94 -5.16
C ILE A 67 12.64 -1.35 -5.53
N PHE A 68 11.66 -0.59 -5.04
CA PHE A 68 10.27 -0.85 -5.34
C PHE A 68 9.95 -0.57 -6.83
N THR A 69 10.40 0.56 -7.37
CA THR A 69 10.13 0.94 -8.77
C THR A 69 10.86 0.05 -9.78
N SER A 70 12.04 -0.49 -9.46
CA SER A 70 12.73 -1.47 -10.31
C SER A 70 12.02 -2.81 -10.36
N ASN A 71 11.25 -3.14 -9.32
CA ASN A 71 10.41 -4.32 -9.26
C ASN A 71 9.00 -4.09 -9.83
N LEU A 72 8.66 -2.87 -10.25
CA LEU A 72 7.32 -2.57 -10.73
C LEU A 72 6.96 -3.45 -11.94
N TYR A 73 7.87 -3.58 -12.91
CA TYR A 73 7.75 -4.52 -14.01
C TYR A 73 9.06 -5.29 -14.21
N PRO A 74 9.04 -6.63 -14.39
CA PRO A 74 7.84 -7.49 -14.48
C PRO A 74 7.24 -7.91 -13.13
N THR A 75 7.98 -7.83 -12.03
CA THR A 75 7.66 -8.53 -10.77
C THR A 75 6.27 -8.19 -10.20
N ILE A 76 6.01 -6.90 -9.91
CA ILE A 76 4.77 -6.48 -9.25
C ILE A 76 3.59 -6.52 -10.20
N LEU A 77 3.71 -5.92 -11.39
CA LEU A 77 2.61 -5.82 -12.36
C LEU A 77 2.23 -7.16 -12.99
N ARG A 78 3.13 -8.15 -13.02
CA ARG A 78 2.83 -9.51 -13.51
C ARG A 78 2.40 -10.47 -12.40
N PHE A 79 2.33 -10.02 -11.15
CA PHE A 79 1.93 -10.88 -10.06
C PHE A 79 0.44 -11.23 -10.15
N LYS A 80 0.15 -12.51 -10.46
CA LYS A 80 -1.21 -13.07 -10.63
C LYS A 80 -2.04 -12.43 -11.75
N ARG A 81 -1.48 -11.52 -12.54
CA ARG A 81 -2.17 -10.81 -13.64
C ARG A 81 -1.21 -10.57 -14.79
N THR A 82 -1.71 -10.61 -16.03
CA THR A 82 -0.92 -10.26 -17.23
C THR A 82 -1.58 -9.16 -18.06
N GLU A 83 -2.84 -8.83 -17.77
CA GLU A 83 -3.66 -7.87 -18.51
C GLU A 83 -4.57 -7.05 -17.59
N TYR A 84 -5.16 -6.00 -18.14
CA TYR A 84 -6.11 -5.09 -17.48
C TYR A 84 -5.60 -4.47 -16.17
N GLN A 85 -4.29 -4.21 -16.07
CA GLN A 85 -3.72 -3.55 -14.90
C GLN A 85 -4.32 -2.15 -14.72
N GLN A 86 -4.95 -1.91 -13.58
CA GLN A 86 -5.37 -0.57 -13.14
C GLN A 86 -4.58 -0.13 -11.91
N ASP A 87 -3.40 -0.72 -11.71
CA ASP A 87 -2.51 -0.40 -10.62
C ASP A 87 -2.17 1.10 -10.61
N LYS A 88 -1.94 1.66 -9.42
CA LYS A 88 -1.53 3.05 -9.21
C LYS A 88 -0.33 3.12 -8.29
N LEU A 89 0.60 4.01 -8.63
CA LEU A 89 1.74 4.35 -7.80
C LEU A 89 1.76 5.85 -7.58
N THR A 90 1.82 6.28 -6.32
CA THR A 90 1.93 7.68 -5.95
C THR A 90 3.07 7.88 -4.96
N ILE A 91 3.90 8.90 -5.16
CA ILE A 91 4.76 9.44 -4.11
C ILE A 91 3.99 10.56 -3.42
N ASP A 92 3.90 10.47 -2.09
CA ASP A 92 3.22 11.46 -1.26
C ASP A 92 4.16 12.07 -0.23
N PHE A 93 3.81 13.27 0.25
CA PHE A 93 4.57 13.97 1.27
C PHE A 93 3.72 14.10 2.54
N ILE A 94 4.31 13.68 3.66
CA ILE A 94 3.67 13.76 4.99
C ILE A 94 3.33 15.21 5.30
N ASN A 95 4.27 16.12 5.05
CA ASN A 95 4.06 17.55 5.13
C ASN A 95 3.71 18.10 3.74
N LYS A 96 2.43 18.40 3.51
CA LYS A 96 1.94 18.94 2.22
C LYS A 96 2.48 20.34 1.91
N GLY A 97 2.91 21.10 2.92
CA GLY A 97 3.54 22.41 2.73
C GLY A 97 4.81 22.33 1.87
N LEU A 98 5.49 21.18 1.89
CA LEU A 98 6.70 20.93 1.10
C LEU A 98 6.46 20.96 -0.41
N ILE A 99 5.24 20.64 -0.84
CA ILE A 99 4.86 20.67 -2.26
C ILE A 99 5.05 22.10 -2.79
N ASN A 100 4.52 23.09 -2.07
CA ASN A 100 4.62 24.49 -2.46
C ASN A 100 6.03 25.04 -2.19
N GLN A 101 6.63 24.72 -1.04
CA GLN A 101 7.94 25.23 -0.64
C GLN A 101 9.05 24.81 -1.61
N TYR A 102 9.03 23.57 -2.08
CA TYR A 102 10.07 23.03 -2.98
C TYR A 102 9.68 23.06 -4.46
N GLY A 103 8.51 23.65 -4.78
CA GLY A 103 7.97 23.67 -6.14
C GLY A 103 7.89 22.28 -6.74
N VAL A 104 7.30 21.34 -6.00
CA VAL A 104 7.26 19.92 -6.38
C VAL A 104 6.36 19.74 -7.59
N ASN A 105 6.88 19.06 -8.61
CA ASN A 105 6.10 18.67 -9.78
C ASN A 105 5.35 17.36 -9.47
N THR A 106 4.13 17.49 -8.98
CA THR A 106 3.29 16.34 -8.60
C THR A 106 2.91 15.43 -9.77
N ASP A 107 2.91 15.95 -11.00
CA ASP A 107 2.57 15.17 -12.20
C ASP A 107 3.62 14.10 -12.50
N LYS A 108 4.87 14.32 -12.06
CA LYS A 108 5.97 13.34 -12.17
C LYS A 108 5.95 12.29 -11.07
N LEU A 109 5.17 12.51 -10.01
CA LEU A 109 5.17 11.69 -8.80
C LEU A 109 4.00 10.68 -8.78
N PHE A 110 3.43 10.40 -9.94
CA PHE A 110 2.26 9.54 -10.08
C PHE A 110 2.31 8.73 -11.38
N ILE A 111 1.98 7.43 -11.27
CA ILE A 111 1.76 6.53 -12.41
C ILE A 111 0.39 5.88 -12.26
N ASP A 112 -0.45 6.01 -13.29
CA ASP A 112 -1.80 5.42 -13.36
C ASP A 112 -1.92 4.47 -14.55
N PHE A 113 -2.06 3.16 -14.29
CA PHE A 113 -2.30 2.18 -15.36
C PHE A 113 -3.77 2.13 -15.80
N GLY A 114 -4.67 2.78 -15.04
CA GLY A 114 -6.07 2.98 -15.39
C GLY A 114 -6.29 4.08 -16.44
N ARG A 115 -5.28 4.90 -16.76
CA ARG A 115 -5.40 5.98 -17.75
C ARG A 115 -5.53 5.51 -19.21
N PHE A 116 -5.18 4.26 -19.48
CA PHE A 116 -5.16 3.71 -20.83
C PHE A 116 -6.54 3.22 -21.27
N SER A 117 -6.94 3.60 -22.48
CA SER A 117 -8.25 3.26 -23.03
C SER A 117 -8.37 1.79 -23.44
N ASN A 118 -7.23 1.16 -23.77
CA ASN A 118 -7.16 -0.23 -24.21
C ASN A 118 -5.86 -0.92 -23.77
N GLN A 119 -5.86 -2.26 -23.82
CA GLN A 119 -4.73 -3.09 -23.39
C GLN A 119 -3.48 -2.91 -24.25
N ASN A 120 -3.62 -2.64 -25.55
CA ASN A 120 -2.48 -2.50 -26.47
C ASN A 120 -1.67 -1.23 -26.19
N GLU A 121 -2.34 -0.11 -25.88
CA GLU A 121 -1.69 1.13 -25.44
C GLU A 121 -0.89 0.89 -24.16
N ARG A 122 -1.51 0.23 -23.17
CA ARG A 122 -0.85 -0.09 -21.89
C ARG A 122 0.38 -0.98 -22.10
N ILE A 123 0.26 -2.04 -22.90
CA ILE A 123 1.39 -2.93 -23.22
C ILE A 123 2.50 -2.12 -23.91
N SER A 124 2.16 -1.25 -24.85
CA SER A 124 3.13 -0.44 -25.58
C SER A 124 3.86 0.54 -24.65
N TYR A 125 3.15 1.14 -23.68
CA TYR A 125 3.73 1.96 -22.63
C TYR A 125 4.67 1.18 -21.71
N ILE A 126 4.27 -0.01 -21.24
CA ILE A 126 5.06 -0.86 -20.35
C ILE A 126 6.33 -1.37 -21.06
N MET A 127 6.17 -1.85 -22.29
CA MET A 127 7.25 -2.46 -23.07
C MET A 127 8.14 -1.44 -23.80
N GLY A 128 7.77 -0.16 -23.78
CA GLY A 128 8.53 0.90 -24.45
C GLY A 128 8.64 0.70 -25.96
N ARG A 129 7.53 0.30 -26.62
CA ARG A 129 7.54 0.08 -28.08
C ARG A 129 7.68 1.41 -28.83
N ASP A 130 8.39 1.39 -29.96
CA ASP A 130 8.54 2.57 -30.82
C ASP A 130 7.17 3.17 -31.16
N SER A 131 7.04 4.49 -31.09
CA SER A 131 5.83 5.31 -31.36
C SER A 131 4.90 5.69 -30.18
N VAL A 132 5.26 5.45 -28.91
CA VAL A 132 4.48 5.98 -27.77
C VAL A 132 5.07 7.29 -27.21
N ARG A 133 4.20 8.24 -26.82
CA ARG A 133 4.57 9.58 -26.31
C ARG A 133 5.19 9.55 -24.90
N GLY A 134 5.32 8.39 -24.28
CA GLY A 134 5.92 8.17 -22.97
C GLY A 134 5.98 6.67 -22.67
N THR A 135 6.93 6.25 -21.84
CA THR A 135 7.14 4.84 -21.47
C THR A 135 7.17 4.69 -19.96
N LEU A 136 6.86 3.50 -19.45
CA LEU A 136 6.95 3.22 -18.01
C LEU A 136 8.36 3.51 -17.47
N LYS A 137 9.39 3.17 -18.25
CA LYS A 137 10.78 3.46 -17.88
C LYS A 137 11.00 4.96 -17.70
N ASN A 138 10.55 5.78 -18.66
CA ASN A 138 10.71 7.23 -18.58
C ASN A 138 9.95 7.82 -17.40
N ASP A 139 8.70 7.41 -17.17
CA ASP A 139 7.90 7.89 -16.04
C ASP A 139 8.55 7.51 -14.69
N ILE A 140 9.12 6.31 -14.56
CA ILE A 140 9.89 5.90 -13.37
C ILE A 140 11.14 6.75 -13.20
N ASP A 141 11.89 7.00 -14.28
CA ASP A 141 13.11 7.80 -14.24
C ASP A 141 12.79 9.26 -13.83
N GLU A 142 11.73 9.84 -14.40
CA GLU A 142 11.25 11.19 -14.03
C GLU A 142 10.78 11.27 -12.58
N MET A 143 10.04 10.26 -12.11
CA MET A 143 9.60 10.14 -10.73
C MET A 143 10.79 10.11 -9.76
N ARG A 144 11.80 9.29 -10.06
CA ARG A 144 13.02 9.18 -9.23
C ARG A 144 13.82 10.47 -9.24
N MET A 145 13.98 11.12 -10.39
CA MET A 145 14.67 12.41 -10.50
C MET A 145 13.98 13.48 -9.68
N GLU A 146 12.65 13.61 -9.79
CA GLU A 146 11.90 14.60 -9.03
C GLU A 146 11.96 14.31 -7.53
N PHE A 147 11.75 13.05 -7.12
CA PHE A 147 11.85 12.66 -5.72
C PHE A 147 13.24 12.90 -5.13
N SER A 148 14.31 12.61 -5.89
CA SER A 148 15.69 12.89 -5.49
C SER A 148 15.96 14.39 -5.35
N ARG A 149 15.45 15.21 -6.28
CA ARG A 149 15.54 16.67 -6.21
C ARG A 149 14.92 17.21 -4.92
N VAL A 150 13.70 16.78 -4.60
CA VAL A 150 13.00 17.21 -3.37
C VAL A 150 13.74 16.74 -2.12
N ASN A 151 14.24 15.50 -2.11
CA ASN A 151 15.07 14.97 -1.02
C ASN A 151 16.30 15.83 -0.77
N ASN A 152 17.04 16.18 -1.81
CA ASN A 152 18.25 16.99 -1.69
C ASN A 152 17.96 18.41 -1.15
N LEU A 153 16.80 18.99 -1.50
CA LEU A 153 16.36 20.27 -0.95
C LEU A 153 16.03 20.16 0.56
N ALA A 154 15.36 19.08 0.96
CA ALA A 154 15.00 18.85 2.36
C ALA A 154 16.21 18.68 3.29
N VAL A 155 17.36 18.19 2.78
CA VAL A 155 18.61 18.11 3.56
C VAL A 155 19.07 19.49 4.06
N GLY A 156 18.87 20.54 3.25
CA GLY A 156 19.27 21.92 3.58
C GLY A 156 18.24 22.69 4.39
N GLN A 157 16.98 22.26 4.37
CA GLN A 157 15.86 22.94 5.03
C GLN A 157 15.11 21.90 5.86
N ASN A 158 15.52 21.72 7.11
CA ASN A 158 14.88 20.76 8.00
C ASN A 158 13.43 21.17 8.27
N THR A 159 12.52 20.56 7.54
CA THR A 159 11.08 20.71 7.71
C THR A 159 10.57 19.49 8.46
N GLY A 160 10.15 19.69 9.71
CA GLY A 160 9.58 18.60 10.52
C GLY A 160 8.43 17.87 9.80
N SER A 161 8.18 16.64 10.22
CA SER A 161 7.08 15.82 9.72
C SER A 161 5.99 15.72 10.79
N ASP A 162 4.73 15.82 10.38
CA ASP A 162 3.59 15.60 11.28
C ASP A 162 2.86 14.31 10.86
N ILE A 163 3.45 13.17 11.24
CA ILE A 163 2.94 11.84 10.87
C ILE A 163 1.52 11.64 11.41
N TRP A 164 1.25 12.12 12.63
CA TRP A 164 -0.07 12.00 13.24
C TRP A 164 -1.12 12.75 12.40
N SER A 165 -0.86 14.01 12.05
CA SER A 165 -1.77 14.81 11.23
C SER A 165 -1.91 14.25 9.82
N TYR A 166 -0.85 13.71 9.24
CA TYR A 166 -0.91 13.02 7.95
C TYR A 166 -1.86 11.81 7.98
N PHE A 167 -1.81 11.00 9.03
CA PHE A 167 -2.75 9.88 9.18
C PHE A 167 -4.17 10.36 9.46
N ASN A 168 -4.33 11.46 10.19
CA ASN A 168 -5.64 11.99 10.54
C ASN A 168 -6.36 12.68 9.36
N GLN A 169 -5.61 13.38 8.49
CA GLN A 169 -6.18 14.28 7.47
C GLN A 169 -5.55 14.13 6.07
N GLY A 170 -4.32 13.62 5.98
CA GLY A 170 -3.60 13.47 4.72
C GLY A 170 -3.93 12.19 3.95
N ILE A 171 -4.46 11.17 4.64
CA ILE A 171 -5.00 9.95 4.03
C ILE A 171 -6.50 10.17 3.77
N ASP A 172 -6.86 10.33 2.49
CA ASP A 172 -8.22 10.69 2.04
C ASP A 172 -8.73 9.72 0.93
N GLU A 173 -9.88 10.03 0.31
CA GLU A 173 -10.44 9.20 -0.77
C GLU A 173 -9.56 9.12 -2.02
N ARG A 174 -8.63 10.06 -2.22
CA ARG A 174 -7.68 10.02 -3.34
C ARG A 174 -6.52 9.09 -3.06
N ARG A 175 -6.28 8.77 -1.78
CA ARG A 175 -5.21 7.90 -1.31
C ARG A 175 -5.70 6.48 -1.02
N VAL A 176 -6.95 6.31 -0.63
CA VAL A 176 -7.55 5.00 -0.36
C VAL A 176 -8.70 4.77 -1.33
N LEU A 177 -8.44 3.96 -2.37
CA LEU A 177 -9.41 3.69 -3.42
C LEU A 177 -10.41 2.64 -2.96
N LEU A 178 -11.68 2.91 -3.27
CA LEU A 178 -12.79 2.00 -3.04
C LEU A 178 -12.98 1.04 -4.23
N PRO A 179 -13.63 -0.11 -4.04
CA PRO A 179 -14.02 -0.98 -5.15
C PRO A 179 -14.80 -0.24 -6.25
N GLU A 180 -14.51 -0.55 -7.50
CA GLU A 180 -15.25 0.01 -8.63
C GLU A 180 -16.63 -0.63 -8.77
N LYS A 181 -17.49 0.03 -9.54
CA LYS A 181 -18.81 -0.51 -9.88
C LYS A 181 -18.67 -1.82 -10.64
N THR A 182 -19.50 -2.79 -10.29
CA THR A 182 -19.56 -4.08 -10.98
C THR A 182 -19.87 -3.91 -12.46
N VAL A 183 -18.99 -4.46 -13.31
CA VAL A 183 -19.19 -4.49 -14.76
C VAL A 183 -19.68 -5.88 -15.17
N LYS A 184 -20.77 -5.95 -15.95
CA LYS A 184 -21.26 -7.21 -16.50
C LYS A 184 -20.67 -7.43 -17.89
N TYR A 185 -20.02 -8.56 -18.10
CA TYR A 185 -19.56 -8.97 -19.42
C TYR A 185 -19.91 -10.43 -19.66
N GLN A 186 -20.65 -10.66 -20.75
CA GLN A 186 -21.28 -11.95 -21.06
C GLN A 186 -22.10 -12.46 -19.86
N ARG A 187 -21.72 -13.61 -19.30
CA ARG A 187 -22.40 -14.22 -18.15
C ARG A 187 -21.79 -13.78 -16.82
N ASN A 188 -20.58 -13.23 -16.79
CA ASN A 188 -19.88 -12.96 -15.55
C ASN A 188 -20.05 -11.50 -15.11
N SER A 189 -19.92 -11.28 -13.81
CA SER A 189 -19.81 -9.95 -13.21
C SER A 189 -18.38 -9.76 -12.73
N TYR A 190 -17.78 -8.62 -13.06
CA TYR A 190 -16.40 -8.28 -12.73
C TYR A 190 -16.40 -7.11 -11.75
N VAL A 191 -15.63 -7.23 -10.69
CA VAL A 191 -15.42 -6.16 -9.70
C VAL A 191 -13.93 -5.88 -9.59
N ASN A 192 -13.54 -4.65 -9.90
CA ASN A 192 -12.18 -4.17 -9.64
C ASN A 192 -12.09 -3.73 -8.19
N ASN A 193 -11.20 -4.36 -7.45
CA ASN A 193 -10.88 -4.03 -6.07
C ASN A 193 -9.48 -3.42 -6.00
N TYR A 194 -9.20 -2.64 -4.97
CA TYR A 194 -7.88 -2.06 -4.74
C TYR A 194 -7.32 -2.55 -3.41
N ARG A 195 -6.08 -3.05 -3.46
CA ARG A 195 -5.27 -3.23 -2.26
C ARG A 195 -4.50 -1.94 -2.02
N ASN A 196 -5.00 -1.12 -1.11
CA ASN A 196 -4.39 0.16 -0.73
C ASN A 196 -3.22 -0.09 0.21
N ILE A 197 -2.05 0.39 -0.17
CA ILE A 197 -0.79 0.12 0.51
C ILE A 197 -0.04 1.43 0.70
N LEU A 198 0.37 1.72 1.93
CA LEU A 198 1.29 2.80 2.26
C LEU A 198 2.64 2.22 2.66
N ILE A 199 3.68 2.51 1.89
CA ILE A 199 5.07 2.33 2.29
C ILE A 199 5.52 3.65 2.92
N LEU A 200 5.68 3.64 4.24
CA LEU A 200 6.07 4.80 5.05
C LEU A 200 7.53 4.65 5.47
N VAL A 201 8.37 5.60 5.07
CA VAL A 201 9.77 5.63 5.48
C VAL A 201 9.99 6.73 6.52
N THR A 202 10.36 6.34 7.74
CA THR A 202 10.49 7.23 8.91
C THR A 202 11.52 6.70 9.90
N ASP A 203 12.07 7.55 10.78
CA ASP A 203 12.94 7.09 11.88
C ASP A 203 12.15 6.50 13.07
N GLY A 204 10.81 6.53 12.99
CA GLY A 204 9.91 5.98 14.01
C GLY A 204 9.49 6.99 15.05
N TYR A 205 10.02 8.21 15.01
CA TYR A 205 9.59 9.30 15.87
C TYR A 205 8.39 9.99 15.23
N ILE A 206 7.38 10.28 16.03
CA ILE A 206 6.19 11.00 15.59
C ILE A 206 6.33 12.40 16.17
N GLU A 207 6.86 13.32 15.38
CA GLU A 207 6.74 14.73 15.67
C GLU A 207 5.30 15.13 15.31
N ALA A 208 4.62 15.83 16.20
CA ALA A 208 3.31 16.42 15.90
C ALA A 208 3.46 17.92 16.13
N GLY A 209 2.92 18.75 15.25
CA GLY A 209 2.96 20.22 15.42
C GLY A 209 2.26 20.68 16.71
N ILE A 210 1.50 19.77 17.34
CA ILE A 210 0.77 19.96 18.58
C ILE A 210 1.49 19.22 19.74
N TYR A 211 2.66 19.73 20.13
CA TYR A 211 3.45 19.19 21.24
C TYR A 211 2.63 19.00 22.53
N ASN A 212 2.93 17.94 23.29
CA ASN A 212 2.37 17.65 24.63
C ASN A 212 0.86 17.39 24.69
N LYS A 213 0.20 17.06 23.57
CA LYS A 213 -1.22 16.64 23.57
C LYS A 213 -1.42 15.12 23.47
N GLY A 214 -0.38 14.33 23.74
CA GLY A 214 -0.42 12.86 23.66
C GLY A 214 -0.47 12.35 22.22
N VAL A 215 0.13 13.09 21.29
CA VAL A 215 0.18 12.76 19.86
C VAL A 215 1.63 12.57 19.37
N ASP A 216 2.61 12.90 20.21
CA ASP A 216 4.02 12.86 19.88
C ASP A 216 4.72 11.61 20.43
N LEU A 217 5.66 11.08 19.65
CA LEU A 217 6.63 10.06 20.05
C LEU A 217 8.03 10.63 19.82
N SER A 218 8.54 11.34 20.82
CA SER A 218 9.88 11.94 20.81
C SER A 218 10.88 11.08 21.60
N GLN A 219 12.19 11.38 21.48
CA GLN A 219 13.21 10.75 22.34
C GLN A 219 12.91 10.95 23.83
N LYS A 220 12.37 12.12 24.18
CA LYS A 220 11.99 12.43 25.56
C LYS A 220 10.88 11.48 26.03
N SER A 221 9.86 11.26 25.20
CA SER A 221 8.74 10.35 25.50
C SER A 221 9.23 8.90 25.66
N ILE A 222 10.13 8.43 24.78
CA ILE A 222 10.75 7.09 24.89
C ILE A 222 11.54 6.97 26.20
N ASN A 223 12.37 7.96 26.54
CA ASN A 223 13.14 7.93 27.78
C ASN A 223 12.23 7.94 29.03
N GLN A 224 11.13 8.70 29.01
CA GLN A 224 10.15 8.72 30.09
C GLN A 224 9.43 7.37 30.24
N PHE A 225 9.01 6.76 29.14
CA PHE A 225 8.42 5.42 29.14
C PHE A 225 9.38 4.40 29.75
N ARG A 226 10.63 4.35 29.25
CA ARG A 226 11.66 3.44 29.75
C ARG A 226 11.87 3.57 31.25
N ASN A 227 12.07 4.80 31.74
CA ASN A 227 12.34 5.04 33.15
C ASN A 227 11.16 4.63 34.02
N ALA A 228 9.92 4.93 33.59
CA ALA A 228 8.73 4.55 34.32
C ALA A 228 8.51 3.02 34.33
N PHE A 229 8.77 2.34 33.20
CA PHE A 229 8.70 0.89 33.10
C PHE A 229 9.70 0.22 34.05
N LEU A 230 10.98 0.62 34.01
CA LEU A 230 12.01 0.09 34.91
C LEU A 230 11.68 0.35 36.40
N ALA A 231 11.16 1.53 36.73
CA ALA A 231 10.76 1.87 38.09
C ALA A 231 9.56 1.03 38.59
N SER A 232 8.63 0.68 37.69
CA SER A 232 7.44 -0.12 38.03
C SER A 232 7.75 -1.57 38.39
N ARG A 233 8.91 -2.10 37.97
CA ARG A 233 9.30 -3.51 38.08
C ARG A 233 8.38 -4.50 37.34
N GLU A 234 7.45 -4.00 36.53
CA GLU A 234 6.68 -4.83 35.59
C GLU A 234 7.64 -5.51 34.61
N GLN A 235 7.33 -6.76 34.23
CA GLN A 235 8.15 -7.52 33.28
C GLN A 235 7.59 -7.48 31.85
N ASP A 236 6.33 -7.09 31.71
CA ASP A 236 5.62 -7.02 30.44
C ASP A 236 5.33 -5.55 30.08
N MET A 237 5.98 -5.07 29.00
CA MET A 237 5.79 -3.70 28.54
C MET A 237 4.39 -3.45 27.97
N GLN A 238 3.73 -4.45 27.40
CA GLN A 238 2.37 -4.34 26.89
C GLN A 238 1.40 -4.10 28.05
N LEU A 239 1.50 -4.94 29.09
CA LEU A 239 0.70 -4.77 30.31
C LEU A 239 0.97 -3.41 30.97
N PHE A 240 2.24 -2.99 31.03
CA PHE A 240 2.61 -1.67 31.54
C PHE A 240 1.94 -0.54 30.73
N LEU A 241 2.03 -0.58 29.40
CA LEU A 241 1.39 0.42 28.53
C LEU A 241 -0.13 0.47 28.70
N GLU A 242 -0.76 -0.67 28.96
CA GLU A 242 -2.20 -0.76 29.20
C GLU A 242 -2.62 -0.08 30.51
N LYS A 243 -1.81 -0.20 31.57
CA LYS A 243 -2.02 0.46 32.87
C LYS A 243 -1.68 1.95 32.83
N HIS A 244 -0.74 2.35 31.97
CA HIS A 244 -0.19 3.71 31.91
C HIS A 244 -0.57 4.43 30.62
N LYS A 245 -1.85 4.79 30.50
CA LYS A 245 -2.45 5.43 29.33
C LYS A 245 -1.78 6.73 28.90
N GLN A 246 -1.08 7.43 29.80
CA GLN A 246 -0.36 8.66 29.47
C GLN A 246 0.78 8.48 28.46
N PHE A 247 1.27 7.24 28.27
CA PHE A 247 2.27 6.93 27.25
C PHE A 247 1.66 6.54 25.90
N GLN A 248 0.35 6.34 25.83
CA GLN A 248 -0.31 5.99 24.58
C GLN A 248 -0.40 7.19 23.65
N ILE A 249 -0.16 6.95 22.38
CA ILE A 249 -0.40 7.93 21.32
C ILE A 249 -1.89 7.92 21.03
N LYS A 250 -2.52 9.10 20.99
CA LYS A 250 -3.93 9.23 20.67
C LYS A 250 -4.21 8.63 19.28
N PRO A 251 -5.18 7.69 19.17
CA PRO A 251 -5.55 7.16 17.87
C PRO A 251 -6.14 8.27 17.00
N VAL A 252 -5.97 8.12 15.70
CA VAL A 252 -6.63 9.00 14.72
C VAL A 252 -8.01 8.44 14.39
N ASN A 253 -8.97 9.33 14.12
CA ASN A 253 -10.31 8.94 13.69
C ASN A 253 -10.45 9.19 12.18
N ASN A 254 -9.88 8.28 11.40
CA ASN A 254 -9.92 8.34 9.94
C ASN A 254 -10.47 7.01 9.39
N GLU A 255 -11.62 7.08 8.71
CA GLU A 255 -12.33 5.90 8.18
C GLU A 255 -11.55 5.14 7.10
N TYR A 256 -10.67 5.84 6.37
CA TYR A 256 -9.88 5.27 5.29
C TYR A 256 -8.83 4.26 5.77
N LEU A 257 -8.38 4.36 7.03
CA LEU A 257 -7.35 3.48 7.59
C LEU A 257 -7.80 2.01 7.69
N SER A 258 -9.09 1.78 7.86
CA SER A 258 -9.68 0.43 7.88
C SER A 258 -9.49 -0.35 6.57
N ASN A 259 -9.18 0.38 5.48
CA ASN A 259 -8.93 -0.18 4.15
C ASN A 259 -7.46 -0.02 3.70
N LEU A 260 -6.56 0.43 4.58
CA LEU A 260 -5.16 0.71 4.28
C LEU A 260 -4.21 -0.29 4.95
N GLU A 261 -3.31 -0.88 4.18
CA GLU A 261 -2.20 -1.69 4.68
C GLU A 261 -0.92 -0.84 4.75
N ILE A 262 -0.14 -0.94 5.83
CA ILE A 262 0.99 -0.04 6.06
C ILE A 262 2.30 -0.81 6.30
N LEU A 263 3.30 -0.57 5.48
CA LEU A 263 4.66 -1.01 5.71
C LEU A 263 5.47 0.18 6.23
N VAL A 264 5.86 0.14 7.50
CA VAL A 264 6.77 1.15 8.07
C VAL A 264 8.19 0.61 8.01
N MET A 265 9.08 1.36 7.37
CA MET A 265 10.49 1.01 7.21
C MET A 265 11.39 2.08 7.81
N GLU A 266 12.64 1.68 8.07
CA GLU A 266 13.73 2.56 8.50
C GLU A 266 13.62 3.11 9.93
N LEU A 267 12.88 2.40 10.80
CA LEU A 267 12.83 2.69 12.23
C LEU A 267 14.24 2.70 12.82
N TYR A 268 14.59 3.74 13.58
CA TYR A 268 15.95 3.98 14.04
C TYR A 268 16.08 3.81 15.55
N ASP A 269 16.92 2.86 15.98
CA ASP A 269 17.19 2.58 17.38
C ASP A 269 18.38 3.41 17.89
N ARG A 270 18.11 4.53 18.58
CA ARG A 270 19.16 5.39 19.15
C ARG A 270 19.77 4.84 20.44
N SER A 271 19.31 3.67 20.89
CA SER A 271 19.87 3.00 22.05
C SER A 271 20.93 1.95 21.69
N LEU A 272 21.36 1.87 20.43
CA LEU A 272 22.49 1.05 20.00
C LEU A 272 23.79 1.86 19.95
N SER A 273 24.91 1.20 20.25
CA SER A 273 26.25 1.74 20.01
C SER A 273 26.58 1.71 18.51
N SER A 274 27.69 2.34 18.11
CA SER A 274 28.17 2.27 16.73
C SER A 274 28.48 0.85 16.26
N GLY A 275 28.73 -0.09 17.19
CA GLY A 275 28.91 -1.51 16.91
C GLY A 275 27.61 -2.33 16.96
N GLY A 276 26.45 -1.70 17.13
CA GLY A 276 25.14 -2.36 17.19
C GLY A 276 24.78 -2.97 18.55
N ALA A 277 25.60 -2.77 19.59
CA ALA A 277 25.31 -3.28 20.93
C ALA A 277 24.31 -2.39 21.66
N ALA A 278 23.31 -2.98 22.33
CA ALA A 278 22.36 -2.23 23.13
C ALA A 278 23.06 -1.51 24.30
N THR A 279 22.79 -0.22 24.43
CA THR A 279 23.29 0.66 25.50
C THR A 279 22.23 0.93 26.57
N LYS A 280 20.96 0.64 26.27
CA LYS A 280 19.81 0.77 27.18
C LYS A 280 18.82 -0.36 26.94
N HIS A 281 18.13 -0.76 28.00
CA HIS A 281 17.02 -1.71 27.94
C HIS A 281 15.80 -1.16 28.71
N PRO A 282 14.57 -1.35 28.21
CA PRO A 282 14.24 -1.75 26.83
C PRO A 282 14.82 -0.79 25.79
N THR A 283 15.14 -1.30 24.59
CA THR A 283 15.74 -0.50 23.51
C THR A 283 14.74 0.51 22.94
N ASP A 284 15.21 1.51 22.19
CA ASP A 284 14.30 2.44 21.51
C ASP A 284 13.41 1.67 20.51
N MET A 285 13.95 0.68 19.79
CA MET A 285 13.18 -0.15 18.86
C MET A 285 12.04 -0.92 19.54
N GLU A 286 12.31 -1.51 20.71
CA GLU A 286 11.31 -2.25 21.48
C GLU A 286 10.14 -1.33 21.89
N ILE A 287 10.45 -0.14 22.37
CA ILE A 287 9.45 0.85 22.80
C ILE A 287 8.70 1.43 21.58
N ILE A 288 9.41 1.78 20.50
CA ILE A 288 8.82 2.29 19.26
C ILE A 288 7.85 1.27 18.68
N LYS A 289 8.25 0.00 18.53
CA LYS A 289 7.38 -1.05 17.99
C LYS A 289 6.13 -1.24 18.84
N LEU A 290 6.27 -1.23 20.16
CA LEU A 290 5.14 -1.33 21.08
C LEU A 290 4.14 -0.18 20.89
N LEU A 291 4.64 1.06 20.91
CA LEU A 291 3.79 2.26 20.81
C LEU A 291 3.15 2.42 19.43
N TRP A 292 3.89 2.15 18.34
CA TRP A 292 3.35 2.14 16.98
C TRP A 292 2.30 1.04 16.79
N THR A 293 2.56 -0.17 17.30
CA THR A 293 1.59 -1.28 17.21
C THR A 293 0.29 -0.90 17.90
N ASN A 294 0.38 -0.39 19.14
CA ASN A 294 -0.78 0.07 19.88
C ASN A 294 -1.52 1.20 19.14
N TRP A 295 -0.80 2.20 18.62
CA TRP A 295 -1.38 3.34 17.92
C TRP A 295 -2.09 2.95 16.61
N LEU A 296 -1.46 2.13 15.77
CA LEU A 296 -2.02 1.69 14.49
C LEU A 296 -3.24 0.77 14.70
N GLN A 297 -3.21 -0.11 15.70
CA GLN A 297 -4.36 -0.94 16.07
C GLN A 297 -5.54 -0.10 16.55
N GLN A 298 -5.30 0.83 17.48
CA GLN A 298 -6.36 1.72 17.99
C GLN A 298 -6.90 2.64 16.88
N SER A 299 -6.08 3.00 15.90
CA SER A 299 -6.47 3.77 14.70
C SER A 299 -7.13 2.91 13.61
N LYS A 300 -7.40 1.62 13.89
CA LYS A 300 -8.09 0.67 13.01
C LYS A 300 -7.41 0.47 11.64
N VAL A 301 -6.09 0.54 11.58
CA VAL A 301 -5.35 0.20 10.35
C VAL A 301 -5.56 -1.27 10.00
N LYS A 302 -5.86 -1.57 8.72
CA LYS A 302 -6.21 -2.93 8.25
C LYS A 302 -5.15 -3.98 8.60
N ARG A 303 -3.89 -3.66 8.30
CA ARG A 303 -2.70 -4.49 8.55
C ARG A 303 -1.49 -3.59 8.52
N PHE A 304 -0.47 -3.91 9.32
CA PHE A 304 0.80 -3.22 9.24
C PHE A 304 1.99 -4.12 9.59
N GLU A 305 3.17 -3.70 9.14
CA GLU A 305 4.46 -4.27 9.54
C GLU A 305 5.45 -3.15 9.87
N LEU A 306 6.30 -3.39 10.87
CA LEU A 306 7.25 -2.41 11.41
C LEU A 306 8.67 -2.97 11.32
N HIS A 307 9.49 -2.38 10.45
CA HIS A 307 10.84 -2.86 10.16
C HIS A 307 11.90 -1.81 10.54
N PRO A 308 13.04 -2.25 11.12
CA PRO A 308 14.21 -1.37 11.28
C PRO A 308 14.76 -0.95 9.91
N TYR A 309 15.82 -0.15 9.89
CA TYR A 309 16.54 0.12 8.65
C TYR A 309 17.08 -1.17 8.02
N ALA A 310 16.97 -1.26 6.70
CA ALA A 310 17.52 -2.40 5.98
C ALA A 310 19.04 -2.28 5.88
N SER A 311 19.74 -3.39 6.11
CA SER A 311 21.20 -3.48 6.00
C SER A 311 21.70 -3.46 4.56
N SER A 312 20.83 -3.77 3.59
CA SER A 312 21.18 -3.89 2.17
C SER A 312 19.96 -3.70 1.25
N LYS A 313 20.23 -3.45 -0.04
CA LYS A 313 19.19 -3.38 -1.08
C LYS A 313 18.38 -4.68 -1.17
N ASP A 314 19.05 -5.83 -1.06
CA ASP A 314 18.40 -7.15 -1.10
C ASP A 314 17.46 -7.39 0.07
N GLU A 315 17.81 -6.91 1.27
CA GLU A 315 16.94 -7.00 2.44
C GLU A 315 15.72 -6.10 2.30
N ALA A 316 15.92 -4.84 1.91
CA ALA A 316 14.82 -3.91 1.65
C ALA A 316 13.86 -4.45 0.57
N GLU A 317 14.40 -5.03 -0.51
CA GLU A 317 13.61 -5.69 -1.55
C GLU A 317 12.78 -6.85 -0.99
N LYS A 318 13.40 -7.74 -0.19
CA LYS A 318 12.69 -8.86 0.44
C LYS A 318 11.56 -8.37 1.34
N ILE A 319 11.79 -7.34 2.15
CA ILE A 319 10.77 -6.75 3.02
C ILE A 319 9.58 -6.24 2.19
N VAL A 320 9.85 -5.43 1.15
CA VAL A 320 8.79 -4.86 0.30
C VAL A 320 8.01 -5.96 -0.42
N LEU A 321 8.69 -6.89 -1.10
CA LEU A 321 8.01 -7.96 -1.85
C LEU A 321 7.25 -8.91 -0.92
N HIS A 322 7.79 -9.23 0.25
CA HIS A 322 7.11 -10.02 1.27
C HIS A 322 5.82 -9.33 1.74
N PHE A 323 5.89 -8.03 2.05
CA PHE A 323 4.71 -7.26 2.45
C PHE A 323 3.64 -7.28 1.36
N LEU A 324 4.05 -7.14 0.10
CA LEU A 324 3.19 -7.25 -1.08
C LEU A 324 2.70 -8.68 -1.34
N GLY A 325 3.22 -9.70 -0.65
CA GLY A 325 2.85 -11.10 -0.84
C GLY A 325 3.37 -11.69 -2.15
N ILE A 326 4.43 -11.12 -2.70
CA ILE A 326 5.04 -11.50 -3.97
C ILE A 326 6.29 -12.35 -3.68
N PRO A 327 6.36 -13.60 -4.16
CA PRO A 327 7.56 -14.42 -3.97
C PRO A 327 8.73 -13.82 -4.77
N LYS A 328 9.92 -13.83 -4.17
CA LYS A 328 11.15 -13.52 -4.91
C LYS A 328 11.40 -14.70 -5.87
N VAL A 329 11.44 -14.42 -7.17
CA VAL A 329 11.70 -15.41 -8.24
C VAL A 329 13.19 -15.69 -8.33
#